data_AF-A0AA88D3E3-F1
#
_entry.id   AF-A0AA88D3E3-F1
#
_cell.length_a   1.000
_cell.length_b   1.000
_cell.length_c   1.000
_cell.angle_alpha   90.00
_cell.angle_beta   90.00
_cell.angle_gamma   90.00
#
_symmetry.space_group_name_H-M   'P 1'
#
loop_
_entity.id
_entity.type
_entity.pdbx_description
1 polymer ?
#
loop_
_entity_poly.entity_id
_entity_poly.type
_entity_poly.pdbx_seq_one_letter_code
_entity_poly.pdbx_strand_id
1 'polypeptide(L)'
;MLSLFLNFIEDVLHYGSNNNNYNNNNSIKFLRVLDHHSMTNVIETFNLAFLTLLFLICIYEAPSDLRRGCLDTIKNHLANCQSRKATKLLMNMLGSNLEEQWMRSVNLAVTNWIAELQASRRTGAAIRTPSSLFSYAVSTFGLWKVQLYCPLIAMNVESSSSSSSSDDQRLQFSLNYHQLEGVVQFNYKVVPQESWIGVMVNIDNIRCDIIKLVNETLMSERGVGSAEKHFPSRISLQLTPTLQTNVLSVSVNKSSENPVREIGLEKTIEASFDPPNTYLGLKVSAGETVTMSLKPWKFEESVHGYSANLNWYLHDSVDGREVFSSRPSKFALMNPKAWFKHRYSSAYRPFTRQGGVVFAGDEYGESVVWKVGKAAVGRTMEWEIRGWIWLTYWPNKYRTCHTETRRLEFREILNLMIS
;
A
#
# COMPACT_ATOMS: atom_id res chain seq x y z
N MET A 1 -23.94 1.12 27.64
CA MET A 1 -23.65 1.10 26.18
C MET A 1 -22.23 1.53 25.88
N LEU A 2 -21.79 2.72 26.32
CA LEU A 2 -20.43 3.24 26.05
C LEU A 2 -19.29 2.37 26.60
N SER A 3 -19.37 1.91 27.85
CA SER A 3 -18.39 0.99 28.43
C SER A 3 -18.32 -0.34 27.65
N LEU A 4 -19.47 -0.90 27.25
CA LEU A 4 -19.51 -2.11 26.43
C LEU A 4 -18.89 -1.87 25.04
N PHE A 5 -19.08 -0.69 24.46
CA PHE A 5 -18.47 -0.33 23.18
C PHE A 5 -16.95 -0.29 23.26
N LEU A 6 -16.41 0.32 24.32
CA LEU A 6 -14.97 0.34 24.60
C LEU A 6 -14.42 -1.08 24.78
N ASN A 7 -15.12 -1.92 25.54
CA ASN A 7 -14.71 -3.32 25.72
C ASN A 7 -14.61 -4.04 24.38
N PHE A 8 -15.58 -3.88 23.46
CA PHE A 8 -15.48 -4.48 22.13
C PHE A 8 -14.27 -3.99 21.34
N ILE A 9 -13.90 -2.71 21.50
CA ILE A 9 -12.69 -2.19 20.86
C ILE A 9 -11.44 -2.83 21.45
N GLU A 10 -11.33 -2.88 22.77
CA GLU A 10 -10.22 -3.52 23.46
C GLU A 10 -10.11 -5.01 23.09
N ASP A 11 -11.22 -5.74 23.10
CA ASP A 11 -11.29 -7.15 22.74
C ASP A 11 -10.88 -7.41 21.28
N VAL A 12 -11.31 -6.59 20.33
CA VAL A 12 -10.85 -6.71 18.93
C VAL A 12 -9.35 -6.50 18.82
N LEU A 13 -8.84 -5.48 19.50
CA LEU A 13 -7.42 -5.17 19.45
C LEU A 13 -6.59 -6.27 20.13
N HIS A 14 -7.13 -6.98 21.14
CA HIS A 14 -6.47 -8.09 21.83
C HIS A 14 -6.13 -9.28 20.92
N TYR A 15 -6.85 -9.47 19.80
CA TYR A 15 -6.51 -10.46 18.79
C TYR A 15 -5.28 -10.06 17.95
N GLY A 16 -4.78 -8.83 18.07
CA GLY A 16 -3.56 -8.37 17.42
C GLY A 16 -2.29 -8.96 18.05
N SER A 17 -1.23 -9.12 17.25
CA SER A 17 0.03 -9.72 17.71
C SER A 17 0.89 -8.82 18.63
N ASN A 18 0.52 -7.56 18.86
CA ASN A 18 1.38 -6.56 19.50
C ASN A 18 0.71 -5.93 20.74
N ASN A 19 0.42 -6.77 21.74
CA ASN A 19 -0.41 -6.44 22.92
C ASN A 19 0.27 -5.58 24.00
N ASN A 20 1.50 -5.09 23.82
CA ASN A 20 2.28 -4.55 24.94
C ASN A 20 2.10 -3.06 25.25
N ASN A 21 1.23 -2.30 24.58
CA ASN A 21 1.13 -0.84 24.79
C ASN A 21 -0.32 -0.30 24.79
N TYR A 22 -1.23 -0.92 25.55
CA TYR A 22 -2.52 -0.28 25.85
C TYR A 22 -2.34 0.76 26.96
N ASN A 23 -2.00 1.98 26.58
CA ASN A 23 -2.10 3.11 27.50
C ASN A 23 -3.56 3.58 27.58
N ASN A 24 -4.10 3.63 28.80
CA ASN A 24 -5.42 4.18 29.18
C ASN A 24 -5.72 5.60 28.65
N ASN A 25 -4.76 6.29 28.03
CA ASN A 25 -4.95 7.62 27.45
C ASN A 25 -5.73 7.61 26.12
N ASN A 26 -5.79 6.47 25.41
CA ASN A 26 -6.49 6.38 24.12
C ASN A 26 -8.01 6.26 24.29
N SER A 27 -8.48 5.54 25.32
CA SER A 27 -9.92 5.45 25.64
C SER A 27 -10.52 6.80 26.02
N ILE A 28 -9.75 7.66 26.71
CA ILE A 28 -10.17 9.02 27.08
C ILE A 28 -10.36 9.93 25.85
N LYS A 29 -9.52 9.79 24.81
CA LYS A 29 -9.68 10.56 23.56
C LYS A 29 -10.90 10.08 22.76
N PHE A 30 -11.11 8.76 22.71
CA PHE A 30 -12.26 8.16 22.03
C PHE A 30 -13.59 8.65 22.62
N LEU A 31 -13.69 8.72 23.95
CA LEU A 31 -14.88 9.21 24.67
C LEU A 31 -15.26 10.65 24.26
N ARG A 32 -14.28 11.55 24.04
CA ARG A 32 -14.55 12.95 23.64
C ARG A 32 -15.11 13.09 22.23
N VAL A 33 -14.75 12.17 21.33
CA VAL A 33 -15.23 12.18 19.94
C VAL A 33 -16.69 11.71 19.89
N LEU A 34 -17.07 10.75 20.74
CA LEU A 34 -18.44 10.24 20.83
C LEU A 34 -19.47 11.29 21.24
N ASP A 35 -19.11 12.25 22.10
CA ASP A 35 -20.02 13.31 22.56
C ASP A 35 -20.52 14.25 21.43
N HIS A 36 -19.82 14.27 20.29
CA HIS A 36 -20.13 15.14 19.14
C HIS A 36 -20.95 14.46 18.03
N HIS A 37 -21.33 13.18 18.21
CA HIS A 37 -22.01 12.40 17.19
C HIS A 37 -23.48 12.14 17.51
N SER A 38 -24.31 11.99 16.47
CA SER A 38 -25.72 11.61 16.64
C SER A 38 -25.83 10.21 17.23
N MET A 39 -26.87 9.98 18.05
CA MET A 39 -27.12 8.66 18.68
C MET A 39 -27.23 7.53 17.65
N THR A 40 -27.77 7.79 16.46
CA THR A 40 -27.85 6.82 15.37
C THR A 40 -26.47 6.38 14.89
N ASN A 41 -25.53 7.33 14.71
CA ASN A 41 -24.16 7.00 14.30
C ASN A 41 -23.46 6.13 15.35
N VAL A 42 -23.68 6.42 16.64
CA VAL A 42 -23.12 5.64 17.75
C VAL A 42 -23.62 4.19 17.70
N ILE A 43 -24.92 3.97 17.52
CA ILE A 43 -25.52 2.63 17.42
C ILE A 43 -24.94 1.85 16.23
N GLU A 44 -24.79 2.49 15.07
CA GLU A 44 -24.23 1.84 13.89
C GLU A 44 -22.76 1.43 14.10
N THR A 45 -21.94 2.32 14.67
CA THR A 45 -20.54 2.01 14.99
C THR A 45 -20.39 0.94 16.08
N PHE A 46 -21.29 0.92 17.06
CA PHE A 46 -21.36 -0.11 18.08
C PHE A 46 -21.65 -1.48 17.48
N ASN A 47 -22.68 -1.57 16.63
CA ASN A 47 -23.04 -2.81 15.95
C ASN A 47 -21.90 -3.32 15.06
N LEU A 48 -21.21 -2.41 14.37
CA LEU A 48 -20.04 -2.77 13.56
C LEU A 48 -18.90 -3.35 14.41
N ALA A 49 -18.58 -2.72 15.55
CA ALA A 49 -17.53 -3.22 16.42
C ALA A 49 -17.88 -4.60 17.00
N PHE A 50 -19.14 -4.78 17.42
CA PHE A 50 -19.66 -6.07 17.86
C PHE A 50 -19.54 -7.14 16.75
N LEU A 51 -19.98 -6.84 15.53
CA LEU A 51 -19.89 -7.77 14.40
C LEU A 51 -18.45 -8.09 14.01
N THR A 52 -17.53 -7.14 14.17
CA THR A 52 -16.10 -7.35 13.93
C THR A 52 -15.48 -8.25 15.00
N LEU A 53 -15.85 -8.07 16.28
CA LEU A 53 -15.45 -8.98 17.34
C LEU A 53 -16.00 -10.38 17.12
N LEU A 54 -17.27 -10.51 16.73
CA LEU A 54 -17.88 -11.79 16.43
C LEU A 54 -17.17 -12.48 15.24
N PHE A 55 -16.81 -11.73 14.20
CA PHE A 55 -15.96 -12.20 13.11
C PHE A 55 -14.60 -12.73 13.62
N LEU A 56 -13.99 -11.97 14.54
CA LEU A 56 -12.87 -12.32 15.43
C LEU A 56 -12.94 -13.75 15.95
N ILE A 57 -13.90 -13.91 16.84
CA ILE A 57 -14.21 -15.12 17.58
C ILE A 57 -14.51 -16.27 16.61
N CYS A 58 -15.25 -16.02 15.53
CA CYS A 58 -15.54 -17.06 14.54
C CYS A 58 -14.28 -17.61 13.86
N ILE A 59 -13.29 -16.77 13.56
CA ILE A 59 -12.04 -17.24 12.94
C ILE A 59 -11.20 -18.05 13.93
N TYR A 60 -11.04 -17.57 15.16
CA TYR A 60 -10.09 -18.16 16.11
C TYR A 60 -10.67 -19.24 17.01
N GLU A 61 -11.94 -19.15 17.39
CA GLU A 61 -12.53 -19.95 18.47
C GLU A 61 -13.64 -20.88 17.98
N ALA A 62 -14.33 -20.55 16.88
CA ALA A 62 -15.37 -21.44 16.37
C ALA A 62 -14.78 -22.73 15.78
N PRO A 63 -15.42 -23.90 16.02
CA PRO A 63 -15.06 -25.16 15.37
C PRO A 63 -15.09 -25.04 13.84
N SER A 64 -14.21 -25.78 13.15
CA SER A 64 -14.06 -25.74 11.69
C SER A 64 -15.38 -25.93 10.93
N ASP A 65 -16.25 -26.81 11.45
CA ASP A 65 -17.50 -27.20 10.81
C ASP A 65 -18.56 -26.09 10.85
N LEU A 66 -18.53 -25.25 11.90
CA LEU A 66 -19.46 -24.12 12.08
C LEU A 66 -18.91 -22.81 11.52
N ARG A 67 -17.57 -22.66 11.53
CA ARG A 67 -16.87 -21.43 11.15
C ARG A 67 -17.33 -20.89 9.80
N ARG A 68 -17.40 -21.74 8.77
CA ARG A 68 -17.79 -21.30 7.43
C ARG A 68 -19.20 -20.70 7.39
N GLY A 69 -20.17 -21.37 8.02
CA GLY A 69 -21.55 -20.89 8.08
C GLY A 69 -21.66 -19.55 8.81
N CYS A 70 -21.01 -19.44 9.97
CA CYS A 70 -20.97 -18.19 10.74
C CYS A 70 -20.34 -17.04 9.94
N LEU A 71 -19.19 -17.28 9.30
CA LEU A 71 -18.49 -16.26 8.52
C LEU A 71 -19.29 -15.81 7.29
N ASP A 72 -19.98 -16.73 6.61
CA ASP A 72 -20.85 -16.38 5.47
C ASP A 72 -22.03 -15.49 5.91
N THR A 73 -22.63 -15.75 7.08
CA THR A 73 -23.67 -14.88 7.65
C THR A 73 -23.11 -13.51 8.03
N ILE A 74 -22.00 -13.46 8.77
CA ILE A 74 -21.41 -12.20 9.26
C ILE A 74 -20.94 -11.34 8.09
N LYS A 75 -20.35 -11.95 7.06
CA LYS A 75 -19.91 -11.26 5.84
C LYS A 75 -21.03 -10.43 5.20
N ASN A 76 -22.25 -10.96 5.14
CA ASN A 76 -23.38 -10.24 4.56
C ASN A 76 -23.75 -8.99 5.37
N HIS A 77 -23.60 -9.04 6.69
CA HIS A 77 -23.81 -7.88 7.57
C HIS A 77 -22.66 -6.87 7.50
N LEU A 78 -21.41 -7.33 7.37
CA LEU A 78 -20.24 -6.45 7.28
C LEU A 78 -20.10 -5.78 5.89
N ALA A 79 -20.54 -6.44 4.82
CA ALA A 79 -20.35 -5.95 3.44
C ALA A 79 -21.45 -4.99 2.93
N ASN A 80 -22.49 -4.73 3.72
CA ASN A 80 -23.61 -3.89 3.28
C ASN A 80 -23.25 -2.38 3.27
N CYS A 81 -24.06 -1.57 2.58
CA CYS A 81 -23.81 -0.13 2.41
C CYS A 81 -23.83 0.66 3.73
N GLN A 82 -24.63 0.23 4.70
CA GLN A 82 -24.73 0.89 6.01
C GLN A 82 -23.48 0.63 6.84
N SER A 83 -23.01 -0.62 6.86
CA SER A 83 -21.76 -1.05 7.48
C SER A 83 -20.59 -0.27 6.92
N ARG A 84 -20.49 -0.05 5.59
CA ARG A 84 -19.42 0.79 5.01
C ARG A 84 -19.41 2.21 5.56
N LYS A 85 -20.58 2.84 5.73
CA LYS A 85 -20.70 4.17 6.34
C LYS A 85 -20.29 4.12 7.82
N ALA A 86 -20.77 3.12 8.55
CA ALA A 86 -20.41 2.89 9.95
C ALA A 86 -18.90 2.64 10.11
N THR A 87 -18.24 1.96 9.17
CA THR A 87 -16.80 1.71 9.24
C THR A 87 -16.03 3.00 9.08
N LYS A 88 -16.39 3.83 8.09
CA LYS A 88 -15.79 5.16 7.94
C LYS A 88 -15.95 6.03 9.20
N LEU A 89 -17.13 5.98 9.81
CA LEU A 89 -17.39 6.70 11.08
C LEU A 89 -16.54 6.13 12.22
N LEU A 90 -16.47 4.81 12.37
CA LEU A 90 -15.66 4.15 13.39
C LEU A 90 -14.18 4.49 13.23
N MET A 91 -13.62 4.45 12.01
CA MET A 91 -12.22 4.80 11.76
C MET A 91 -11.93 6.26 12.15
N ASN A 92 -12.84 7.18 11.82
CA ASN A 92 -12.74 8.57 12.26
C ASN A 92 -12.79 8.72 13.79
N MET A 93 -13.57 7.90 14.49
CA MET A 93 -13.66 7.92 15.96
C MET A 93 -12.41 7.33 16.65
N LEU A 94 -11.89 6.21 16.12
CA LEU A 94 -10.69 5.54 16.63
C LEU A 94 -9.45 6.44 16.49
N GLY A 95 -9.36 7.18 15.38
CA GLY A 95 -8.17 7.95 15.02
C GLY A 95 -7.02 7.06 14.54
N SER A 96 -6.00 7.67 13.96
CA SER A 96 -4.97 6.97 13.16
C SER A 96 -4.30 5.78 13.86
N ASN A 97 -3.91 5.94 15.14
CA ASN A 97 -3.16 4.92 15.84
C ASN A 97 -4.01 3.68 16.15
N LEU A 98 -5.24 3.88 16.66
CA LEU A 98 -6.14 2.78 16.98
C LEU A 98 -6.70 2.15 15.71
N GLU A 99 -6.95 2.94 14.68
CA GLU A 99 -7.34 2.46 13.36
C GLU A 99 -6.30 1.49 12.78
N GLU A 100 -5.01 1.86 12.78
CA GLU A 100 -3.95 0.97 12.31
C GLU A 100 -3.93 -0.35 13.08
N GLN A 101 -4.04 -0.30 14.41
CA GLN A 101 -4.05 -1.49 15.26
C GLN A 101 -5.30 -2.37 15.03
N TRP A 102 -6.46 -1.72 14.87
CA TRP A 102 -7.72 -2.38 14.53
C TRP A 102 -7.58 -3.13 13.21
N MET A 103 -7.07 -2.46 12.17
CA MET A 103 -6.89 -3.06 10.85
C MET A 103 -5.84 -4.16 10.86
N ARG A 104 -4.74 -4.03 11.63
CA ARG A 104 -3.76 -5.11 11.84
C ARG A 104 -4.39 -6.35 12.46
N SER A 105 -5.27 -6.18 13.46
CA SER A 105 -5.93 -7.29 14.15
C SER A 105 -6.90 -8.03 13.22
N VAL A 106 -7.73 -7.28 12.48
CA VAL A 106 -8.65 -7.84 11.48
C VAL A 106 -7.89 -8.53 10.34
N ASN A 107 -6.86 -7.89 9.80
CA ASN A 107 -6.09 -8.44 8.69
C ASN A 107 -5.22 -9.64 9.09
N LEU A 108 -4.79 -9.74 10.35
CA LEU A 108 -4.16 -10.95 10.86
C LEU A 108 -5.15 -12.13 10.86
N ALA A 109 -6.38 -11.91 11.35
CA ALA A 109 -7.42 -12.94 11.32
C ALA A 109 -7.76 -13.38 9.90
N VAL A 110 -7.94 -12.42 8.99
CA VAL A 110 -8.16 -12.70 7.57
C VAL A 110 -6.98 -13.46 6.96
N THR A 111 -5.74 -13.10 7.31
CA THR A 111 -4.54 -13.80 6.82
C THR A 111 -4.53 -15.25 7.28
N ASN A 112 -4.82 -15.50 8.55
CA ASN A 112 -4.92 -16.85 9.10
C ASN A 112 -6.01 -17.67 8.41
N TRP A 113 -7.19 -17.07 8.22
CA TRP A 113 -8.30 -17.75 7.56
C TRP A 113 -8.00 -18.08 6.09
N ILE A 114 -7.40 -17.15 5.34
CA ILE A 114 -6.99 -17.43 3.95
C ILE A 114 -5.90 -18.50 3.91
N ALA A 115 -4.92 -18.46 4.81
CA ALA A 115 -3.86 -19.47 4.88
C ALA A 115 -4.42 -20.87 5.18
N GLU A 116 -5.37 -20.98 6.11
CA GLU A 116 -6.08 -22.23 6.40
C GLU A 116 -6.85 -22.73 5.18
N LEU A 117 -7.63 -21.86 4.53
CA LEU A 117 -8.33 -22.20 3.29
C LEU A 117 -7.35 -22.68 2.22
N GLN A 118 -6.20 -22.04 2.04
CA GLN A 118 -5.18 -22.46 1.07
C GLN A 118 -4.55 -23.81 1.42
N ALA A 119 -4.36 -24.11 2.70
CA ALA A 119 -3.89 -25.43 3.15
C ALA A 119 -4.93 -26.52 2.83
N SER A 120 -6.21 -26.27 3.08
CA SER A 120 -7.31 -27.18 2.72
C SER A 120 -7.56 -27.27 1.21
N ARG A 121 -7.18 -26.26 0.41
CA ARG A 121 -7.33 -26.27 -1.07
C ARG A 121 -6.40 -27.23 -1.79
N ARG A 122 -5.29 -27.66 -1.17
CA ARG A 122 -4.40 -28.69 -1.72
C ARG A 122 -5.15 -30.03 -1.97
N THR A 123 -6.40 -30.16 -1.52
CA THR A 123 -7.28 -31.31 -1.76
C THR A 123 -8.52 -31.02 -2.65
N GLY A 124 -8.55 -29.94 -3.45
CA GLY A 124 -9.34 -29.94 -4.71
C GLY A 124 -10.56 -29.01 -4.88
N ALA A 125 -10.59 -27.77 -4.36
CA ALA A 125 -11.64 -26.81 -4.77
C ALA A 125 -11.16 -25.34 -4.80
N ALA A 126 -11.33 -24.66 -5.93
CA ALA A 126 -10.97 -23.24 -6.11
C ALA A 126 -12.01 -22.29 -5.47
N ILE A 127 -11.81 -21.94 -4.20
CA ILE A 127 -12.62 -20.89 -3.54
C ILE A 127 -12.03 -19.52 -3.90
N ARG A 128 -12.86 -18.61 -4.40
CA ARG A 128 -12.49 -17.20 -4.65
C ARG A 128 -12.19 -16.55 -3.29
N THR A 129 -10.96 -16.09 -3.09
CA THR A 129 -10.55 -15.38 -1.87
C THR A 129 -11.51 -14.20 -1.64
N PRO A 130 -12.02 -13.98 -0.41
CA PRO A 130 -12.80 -12.80 -0.13
C PRO A 130 -11.96 -11.56 -0.45
N SER A 131 -12.56 -10.55 -1.10
CA SER A 131 -11.90 -9.25 -1.28
C SER A 131 -11.67 -8.64 0.09
N SER A 132 -10.46 -8.77 0.63
CA SER A 132 -10.10 -8.28 1.97
C SER A 132 -9.39 -6.93 1.93
N LEU A 133 -9.49 -6.23 0.81
CA LEU A 133 -9.08 -4.84 0.74
C LEU A 133 -10.12 -4.01 1.49
N PHE A 134 -9.67 -3.31 2.51
CA PHE A 134 -10.44 -2.25 3.11
C PHE A 134 -9.88 -0.91 2.61
N SER A 135 -10.77 -0.06 2.08
CA SER A 135 -10.45 1.31 1.73
C SER A 135 -11.62 2.21 2.07
N TYR A 136 -11.32 3.48 2.35
CA TYR A 136 -12.31 4.52 2.45
C TYR A 136 -11.69 5.87 2.06
N ALA A 137 -12.52 6.77 1.56
CA ALA A 137 -12.10 8.12 1.24
C ALA A 137 -12.86 9.18 2.05
N VAL A 138 -12.17 10.26 2.40
CA VAL A 138 -12.68 11.42 3.13
C VAL A 138 -12.42 12.67 2.29
N SER A 139 -13.44 13.51 2.16
CA SER A 139 -13.32 14.86 1.59
C SER A 139 -13.57 15.85 2.73
N THR A 140 -12.62 16.74 2.95
CA THR A 140 -12.68 17.86 3.91
C THR A 140 -12.22 19.13 3.20
N PHE A 141 -12.29 20.29 3.87
CA PHE A 141 -11.98 21.60 3.29
C PHE A 141 -10.61 21.65 2.59
N GLY A 142 -10.61 21.51 1.26
CA GLY A 142 -9.40 21.52 0.43
C GLY A 142 -8.55 20.24 0.46
N LEU A 143 -8.99 19.16 1.12
CA LEU A 143 -8.24 17.90 1.22
C LEU A 143 -9.12 16.70 0.86
N TRP A 144 -8.61 15.89 -0.06
CA TRP A 144 -9.08 14.52 -0.30
C TRP A 144 -8.07 13.54 0.26
N LYS A 145 -8.54 12.59 1.05
CA LYS A 145 -7.70 11.55 1.65
C LYS A 145 -8.34 10.19 1.38
N VAL A 146 -7.56 9.26 0.82
CA VAL A 146 -7.90 7.84 0.74
C VAL A 146 -6.98 7.09 1.69
N GLN A 147 -7.56 6.21 2.50
CA GLN A 147 -6.84 5.30 3.37
C GLN A 147 -7.18 3.87 2.97
N LEU A 148 -6.18 2.98 2.92
CA LEU A 148 -6.37 1.60 2.53
C LEU A 148 -5.48 0.65 3.33
N TYR A 149 -6.00 -0.56 3.54
CA TYR A 149 -5.31 -1.65 4.22
C TYR A 149 -5.59 -2.96 3.49
N CYS A 150 -4.55 -3.74 3.21
CA CYS A 150 -4.71 -5.01 2.52
C CYS A 150 -3.72 -6.05 3.03
N PRO A 151 -4.16 -7.22 3.52
CA PRO A 151 -3.25 -8.32 3.80
C PRO A 151 -2.66 -8.85 2.50
N LEU A 152 -1.35 -9.07 2.46
CA LEU A 152 -0.64 -9.43 1.23
C LEU A 152 -1.14 -10.75 0.64
N ILE A 153 -1.53 -11.71 1.48
CA ILE A 153 -2.05 -13.02 1.07
C ILE A 153 -3.32 -12.91 0.19
N ALA A 154 -4.06 -11.80 0.30
CA ALA A 154 -5.31 -11.59 -0.43
C ALA A 154 -5.14 -10.77 -1.73
N MET A 155 -3.96 -10.20 -1.97
CA MET A 155 -3.67 -9.50 -3.22
C MET A 155 -3.60 -10.49 -4.38
N ASN A 156 -3.95 -10.03 -5.59
CA ASN A 156 -3.90 -10.87 -6.79
C ASN A 156 -2.44 -11.07 -7.22
N VAL A 157 -2.02 -12.32 -7.42
CA VAL A 157 -0.69 -12.63 -7.96
C VAL A 157 -0.71 -12.36 -9.46
N GLU A 158 0.07 -11.40 -9.93
CA GLU A 158 0.18 -11.10 -11.37
C GLU A 158 1.27 -11.90 -12.04
N SER A 159 2.39 -12.09 -11.34
CA SER A 159 3.53 -12.80 -11.89
C SER A 159 4.29 -13.47 -10.75
N SER A 160 4.64 -14.74 -10.95
CA SER A 160 5.53 -15.47 -10.04
C SER A 160 6.54 -16.26 -10.84
N SER A 161 7.73 -16.47 -10.29
CA SER A 161 8.71 -17.40 -10.84
C SER A 161 8.30 -18.84 -10.49
N SER A 162 7.23 -19.32 -11.13
CA SER A 162 6.73 -20.68 -10.97
C SER A 162 7.61 -21.66 -11.77
N SER A 163 8.54 -22.34 -11.08
CA SER A 163 9.08 -23.63 -11.55
C SER A 163 9.86 -24.45 -10.52
N SER A 164 10.06 -24.02 -9.26
CA SER A 164 10.69 -24.89 -8.25
C SER A 164 10.55 -24.44 -6.77
N SER A 165 9.64 -23.51 -6.42
CA SER A 165 9.60 -22.91 -5.07
C SER A 165 8.22 -22.95 -4.39
N SER A 166 7.38 -23.91 -4.77
CA SER A 166 6.18 -24.28 -3.99
C SER A 166 6.52 -24.89 -2.61
N ASP A 167 7.79 -25.19 -2.35
CA ASP A 167 8.21 -26.01 -1.21
C ASP A 167 8.73 -25.18 -0.02
N ASP A 168 9.07 -23.90 -0.22
CA ASP A 168 9.58 -23.07 0.88
C ASP A 168 8.43 -22.44 1.68
N GLN A 169 7.81 -23.27 2.52
CA GLN A 169 6.73 -22.88 3.41
C GLN A 169 7.16 -21.77 4.38
N ARG A 170 8.43 -21.71 4.76
CA ARG A 170 8.97 -20.69 5.67
C ARG A 170 9.04 -19.33 4.98
N LEU A 171 9.49 -19.30 3.72
CA LEU A 171 9.49 -18.05 2.94
C LEU A 171 8.05 -17.56 2.72
N GLN A 172 7.14 -18.46 2.33
CA GLN A 172 5.73 -18.12 2.13
C GLN A 172 5.07 -17.59 3.41
N PHE A 173 5.37 -18.18 4.57
CA PHE A 173 4.94 -17.64 5.86
C PHE A 173 5.44 -16.20 6.06
N SER A 174 6.74 -15.96 5.83
CA SER A 174 7.32 -14.63 6.00
C SER A 174 6.65 -13.60 5.08
N LEU A 175 6.40 -13.95 3.82
CA LEU A 175 5.80 -13.02 2.84
C LEU A 175 4.31 -12.77 3.06
N ASN A 176 3.54 -13.81 3.43
CA ASN A 176 2.09 -13.70 3.57
C ASN A 176 1.65 -12.95 4.83
N TYR A 177 2.43 -13.01 5.92
CA TYR A 177 2.10 -12.37 7.21
C TYR A 177 2.54 -10.90 7.29
N HIS A 178 2.28 -10.19 6.19
CA HIS A 178 2.43 -8.75 6.07
C HIS A 178 1.13 -8.15 5.56
N GLN A 179 0.93 -6.86 5.83
CA GLN A 179 -0.11 -6.06 5.20
C GLN A 179 0.49 -4.81 4.57
N LEU A 180 -0.19 -4.31 3.54
CA LEU A 180 0.00 -2.99 3.01
C LEU A 180 -0.86 -1.99 3.78
N GLU A 181 -0.26 -0.89 4.20
CA GLU A 181 -0.93 0.29 4.73
C GLU A 181 -0.67 1.46 3.77
N GLY A 182 -1.73 1.98 3.16
CA GLY A 182 -1.67 3.01 2.14
C GLY A 182 -2.43 4.26 2.52
N VAL A 183 -1.84 5.42 2.23
CA VAL A 183 -2.45 6.74 2.38
C VAL A 183 -2.21 7.52 1.10
N VAL A 184 -3.28 8.06 0.51
CA VAL A 184 -3.22 8.91 -0.68
C VAL A 184 -3.92 10.22 -0.35
N GLN A 185 -3.18 11.32 -0.38
CA GLN A 185 -3.67 12.66 -0.06
C GLN A 185 -3.51 13.59 -1.25
N PHE A 186 -4.59 14.32 -1.54
CA PHE A 186 -4.63 15.35 -2.54
C PHE A 186 -5.16 16.65 -1.95
N ASN A 187 -4.50 17.75 -2.26
CA ASN A 187 -5.01 19.09 -1.99
C ASN A 187 -5.86 19.53 -3.19
N TYR A 188 -7.10 19.96 -2.97
CA TYR A 188 -7.94 20.49 -4.03
C TYR A 188 -8.31 21.95 -3.79
N LYS A 189 -8.48 22.70 -4.87
CA LYS A 189 -8.95 24.10 -4.87
C LYS A 189 -9.98 24.29 -5.97
N VAL A 190 -11.06 25.00 -5.63
CA VAL A 190 -12.09 25.41 -6.58
C VAL A 190 -11.90 26.90 -6.83
N VAL A 191 -11.57 27.27 -8.06
CA VAL A 191 -11.29 28.64 -8.47
C VAL A 191 -12.35 29.08 -9.48
N PRO A 192 -13.29 29.96 -9.09
CA PRO A 192 -14.27 30.50 -10.02
C PRO A 192 -13.57 31.42 -11.04
N GLN A 193 -13.96 31.30 -12.31
CA GLN A 193 -13.50 32.14 -13.41
C GLN A 193 -14.72 32.77 -14.13
N GLU A 194 -14.47 33.73 -15.01
CA GLU A 194 -15.54 34.47 -15.70
C GLU A 194 -16.43 33.61 -16.58
N SER A 195 -15.95 32.48 -17.12
CA SER A 195 -16.72 31.60 -18.02
C SER A 195 -16.78 30.13 -17.59
N TRP A 196 -15.98 29.72 -16.61
CA TRP A 196 -15.88 28.35 -16.11
C TRP A 196 -15.42 28.34 -14.64
N ILE A 197 -15.29 27.15 -14.06
CA ILE A 197 -14.80 26.91 -12.71
C ILE A 197 -13.62 25.96 -12.81
N GLY A 198 -12.48 26.34 -12.24
CA GLY A 198 -11.30 25.49 -12.18
C GLY A 198 -11.31 24.62 -10.94
N VAL A 199 -11.40 23.31 -11.12
CA VAL A 199 -11.12 22.35 -10.06
C VAL A 199 -9.67 21.93 -10.22
N MET A 200 -8.80 22.39 -9.32
CA MET A 200 -7.39 22.06 -9.28
C MET A 200 -7.17 21.00 -8.21
N VAL A 201 -6.44 19.93 -8.53
CA VAL A 201 -6.08 18.86 -7.58
C VAL A 201 -4.58 18.62 -7.68
N ASN A 202 -3.91 18.69 -6.55
CA ASN A 202 -2.46 18.52 -6.42
C ASN A 202 -2.19 17.33 -5.52
N ILE A 203 -1.15 16.57 -5.83
CA ILE A 203 -0.67 15.50 -4.94
C ILE A 203 -0.02 16.14 -3.72
N ASP A 204 -0.48 15.77 -2.52
CA ASP A 204 0.08 16.24 -1.26
C ASP A 204 1.06 15.20 -0.70
N ASN A 205 0.55 13.99 -0.46
CA ASN A 205 1.32 12.89 0.09
C ASN A 205 0.76 11.54 -0.35
N ILE A 206 1.63 10.66 -0.85
CA ILE A 206 1.30 9.25 -1.08
C ILE A 206 2.26 8.42 -0.26
N ARG A 207 1.73 7.60 0.63
CA ARG A 207 2.49 6.71 1.50
C ARG A 207 2.02 5.28 1.31
N CYS A 208 2.96 4.36 1.18
CA CYS A 208 2.69 2.93 1.10
C CYS A 208 3.72 2.19 1.94
N ASP A 209 3.29 1.63 3.07
CA ASP A 209 4.14 0.86 3.98
C ASP A 209 3.73 -0.60 4.03
N ILE A 210 4.74 -1.46 4.24
CA ILE A 210 4.52 -2.90 4.37
C ILE A 210 4.88 -3.30 5.79
N ILE A 211 3.84 -3.64 6.56
CA ILE A 211 3.91 -3.87 7.99
C ILE A 211 3.69 -5.34 8.29
N LYS A 212 4.53 -5.89 9.17
CA LYS A 212 4.40 -7.25 9.69
C LYS A 212 3.14 -7.37 10.56
N LEU A 213 2.38 -8.45 10.37
CA LEU A 213 1.17 -8.73 11.15
C LEU A 213 1.48 -9.55 12.41
N VAL A 214 2.62 -10.24 12.45
CA VAL A 214 3.06 -11.07 13.58
C VAL A 214 4.38 -10.58 14.16
N ASN A 215 4.64 -10.98 15.41
CA ASN A 215 5.87 -10.64 16.11
C ASN A 215 7.12 -11.27 15.48
N GLU A 216 8.29 -10.78 15.88
CA GLU A 216 9.56 -11.23 15.29
C GLU A 216 9.91 -12.67 15.67
N THR A 217 9.50 -13.12 16.86
CA THR A 217 9.74 -14.49 17.32
C THR A 217 9.00 -15.47 16.42
N LEU A 218 7.70 -15.28 16.18
CA LEU A 218 6.91 -16.14 15.30
C LEU A 218 7.39 -16.07 13.85
N MET A 219 7.79 -14.89 13.37
CA MET A 219 8.43 -14.74 12.05
C MET A 219 9.73 -15.55 11.93
N SER A 220 10.51 -15.66 12.99
CA SER A 220 11.78 -16.41 12.98
C SER A 220 11.58 -17.92 13.15
N GLU A 221 10.60 -18.34 13.97
CA GLU A 221 10.31 -19.74 14.26
C GLU A 221 9.64 -20.43 13.07
N ARG A 222 8.58 -19.81 12.51
CA ARG A 222 7.80 -20.38 11.40
C ARG A 222 8.27 -19.89 10.03
N GLY A 223 8.87 -18.70 9.98
CA GLY A 223 9.35 -18.09 8.76
C GLY A 223 10.85 -18.17 8.57
N VAL A 224 11.35 -17.40 7.60
CA VAL A 224 12.78 -17.17 7.31
C VAL A 224 13.30 -15.94 8.07
N GLY A 225 12.39 -15.09 8.57
CA GLY A 225 12.69 -13.91 9.39
C GLY A 225 12.07 -12.64 8.83
N SER A 226 12.12 -11.56 9.63
CA SER A 226 11.46 -10.27 9.35
C SER A 226 12.10 -9.43 8.24
N ALA A 227 13.24 -9.87 7.69
CA ALA A 227 13.91 -9.18 6.61
C ALA A 227 13.25 -9.42 5.25
N GLU A 228 12.61 -10.58 5.05
CA GLU A 228 11.95 -10.92 3.79
C GLU A 228 10.55 -10.31 3.74
N LYS A 229 10.34 -9.41 2.78
CA LYS A 229 9.07 -8.74 2.54
C LYS A 229 8.99 -8.24 1.11
N HIS A 230 7.78 -8.01 0.64
CA HIS A 230 7.57 -7.28 -0.60
C HIS A 230 7.94 -5.80 -0.41
N PHE A 231 8.03 -5.06 -1.52
CA PHE A 231 8.20 -3.61 -1.55
C PHE A 231 7.33 -3.00 -2.67
N PRO A 232 6.86 -1.75 -2.54
CA PRO A 232 6.14 -1.08 -3.61
C PRO A 232 7.00 -0.92 -4.87
N SER A 233 6.50 -1.37 -6.02
CA SER A 233 7.22 -1.31 -7.31
C SER A 233 6.51 -0.45 -8.35
N ARG A 234 5.18 -0.28 -8.23
CA ARG A 234 4.40 0.63 -9.07
C ARG A 234 3.18 1.13 -8.31
N ILE A 235 2.81 2.38 -8.54
CA ILE A 235 1.54 2.96 -8.10
C ILE A 235 0.89 3.63 -9.31
N SER A 236 -0.41 3.41 -9.52
CA SER A 236 -1.19 4.06 -10.56
C SER A 236 -2.48 4.58 -9.94
N LEU A 237 -2.78 5.86 -10.15
CA LEU A 237 -3.99 6.51 -9.66
C LEU A 237 -4.73 7.14 -10.84
N GLN A 238 -6.05 7.01 -10.83
CA GLN A 238 -6.93 7.60 -11.82
C GLN A 238 -8.00 8.43 -11.11
N LEU A 239 -8.05 9.71 -11.45
CA LEU A 239 -9.01 10.68 -10.94
C LEU A 239 -10.03 11.00 -12.03
N THR A 240 -11.31 10.71 -11.77
CA THR A 240 -12.37 10.86 -12.78
C THR A 240 -13.59 11.56 -12.19
N PRO A 241 -14.05 12.69 -12.76
CA PRO A 241 -15.37 13.22 -12.43
C PRO A 241 -16.46 12.29 -12.96
N THR A 242 -17.44 11.90 -12.13
CA THR A 242 -18.50 10.97 -12.55
C THR A 242 -19.48 11.61 -13.54
N LEU A 243 -19.80 12.89 -13.35
CA LEU A 243 -20.65 13.69 -14.24
C LEU A 243 -19.81 14.45 -15.26
N GLN A 244 -19.44 13.76 -16.33
CA GLN A 244 -18.55 14.28 -17.37
C GLN A 244 -19.17 15.38 -18.26
N THR A 245 -20.50 15.48 -18.31
CA THR A 245 -21.22 16.46 -19.16
C THR A 245 -20.94 17.92 -18.80
N ASN A 246 -20.49 18.18 -17.57
CA ASN A 246 -20.15 19.52 -17.11
C ASN A 246 -18.66 19.85 -17.29
N VAL A 247 -17.83 18.90 -17.74
CA VAL A 247 -16.39 19.08 -17.89
C VAL A 247 -16.09 19.56 -19.30
N LEU A 248 -15.48 20.73 -19.40
CA LEU A 248 -15.09 21.36 -20.66
C LEU A 248 -13.74 20.85 -21.16
N SER A 249 -12.77 20.69 -20.25
CA SER A 249 -11.45 20.16 -20.55
C SER A 249 -10.72 19.74 -19.28
N VAL A 250 -9.71 18.90 -19.41
CA VAL A 250 -8.73 18.58 -18.36
C VAL A 250 -7.32 18.84 -18.88
N SER A 251 -6.46 19.38 -18.01
CA SER A 251 -5.05 19.65 -18.32
C SER A 251 -4.16 19.18 -17.18
N VAL A 252 -2.99 18.68 -17.55
CA VAL A 252 -1.87 18.31 -16.67
C VAL A 252 -0.69 19.22 -17.00
N ASN A 253 0.14 19.58 -16.02
CA ASN A 253 1.22 20.56 -16.24
C ASN A 253 2.47 19.92 -16.84
N LYS A 254 3.13 18.98 -16.16
CA LYS A 254 4.32 18.23 -16.64
C LYS A 254 4.48 16.89 -15.92
N SER A 255 4.97 15.90 -16.67
CA SER A 255 5.55 14.69 -16.11
C SER A 255 6.98 14.94 -15.64
N SER A 256 7.48 14.15 -14.68
CA SER A 256 8.89 14.23 -14.29
C SER A 256 9.78 13.76 -15.47
N GLU A 257 10.73 14.59 -15.88
CA GLU A 257 11.83 14.13 -16.72
C GLU A 257 12.82 13.38 -15.83
N ASN A 258 13.02 12.08 -16.08
CA ASN A 258 14.25 11.44 -15.65
C ASN A 258 15.37 12.05 -16.51
N PRO A 259 16.38 12.73 -15.92
CA PRO A 259 17.48 13.23 -16.73
C PRO A 259 18.17 12.03 -17.38
N VAL A 260 18.12 11.96 -18.71
CA VAL A 260 18.97 11.07 -19.50
C VAL A 260 20.40 11.61 -19.31
N ARG A 261 21.23 10.90 -18.55
CA ARG A 261 22.65 11.19 -18.49
C ARG A 261 23.40 10.08 -19.19
N GLU A 262 24.17 10.48 -20.20
CA GLU A 262 25.02 9.59 -20.99
C GLU A 262 25.94 8.76 -20.09
N ILE A 263 26.10 7.50 -20.49
CA ILE A 263 27.00 6.54 -19.88
C ILE A 263 28.44 7.03 -20.14
N GLY A 264 28.96 7.84 -19.21
CA GLY A 264 30.38 8.15 -19.13
C GLY A 264 31.13 6.91 -18.69
N LEU A 265 31.73 6.21 -19.64
CA LEU A 265 32.59 5.05 -19.39
C LEU A 265 33.94 5.57 -18.88
N GLU A 266 33.99 6.00 -17.62
CA GLU A 266 35.23 6.47 -17.01
C GLU A 266 36.07 5.25 -16.59
N LYS A 267 36.99 4.85 -17.49
CA LYS A 267 38.04 3.87 -17.17
C LYS A 267 39.13 4.58 -16.38
N THR A 268 39.03 4.60 -15.06
CA THR A 268 40.15 5.01 -14.20
C THR A 268 41.17 3.88 -14.16
N ILE A 269 42.28 4.06 -14.91
CA ILE A 269 43.46 3.20 -14.81
C ILE A 269 44.36 3.80 -13.74
N GLU A 270 44.24 3.32 -12.49
CA GLU A 270 45.23 3.60 -11.46
C GLU A 270 46.40 2.64 -11.61
N ALA A 271 47.52 3.13 -12.11
CA ALA A 271 48.80 2.41 -12.13
C ALA A 271 49.64 2.87 -10.93
N SER A 272 49.83 2.00 -9.94
CA SER A 272 50.81 2.24 -8.88
C SER A 272 52.18 1.70 -9.30
N PHE A 273 53.23 2.50 -9.13
CA PHE A 273 54.62 2.06 -9.24
C PHE A 273 55.18 1.81 -7.83
N ASP A 274 55.52 0.56 -7.53
CA ASP A 274 56.37 0.23 -6.38
C ASP A 274 57.86 0.26 -6.80
N PRO A 275 58.77 0.75 -5.94
CA PRO A 275 60.21 0.77 -6.21
C PRO A 275 60.84 -0.64 -6.20
N PRO A 276 62.03 -0.82 -6.80
CA PRO A 276 62.41 -2.08 -7.42
C PRO A 276 62.91 -3.09 -6.39
N ASN A 277 62.20 -4.21 -6.23
CA ASN A 277 62.82 -5.51 -5.97
C ASN A 277 61.90 -6.66 -6.40
N THR A 278 62.39 -7.37 -7.42
CA THR A 278 62.14 -8.79 -7.76
C THR A 278 60.68 -9.26 -7.72
N TYR A 279 59.97 -9.04 -8.83
CA TYR A 279 59.01 -9.92 -9.54
C TYR A 279 58.11 -9.00 -10.38
N LEU A 280 58.30 -9.03 -11.70
CA LEU A 280 57.63 -8.17 -12.68
C LEU A 280 56.15 -8.58 -12.80
N GLY A 281 55.31 -8.04 -11.93
CA GLY A 281 53.86 -8.28 -11.92
C GLY A 281 53.09 -6.99 -12.10
N LEU A 282 52.75 -6.64 -13.34
CA LEU A 282 51.87 -5.52 -13.64
C LEU A 282 50.43 -5.89 -13.20
N LYS A 283 50.02 -5.48 -11.99
CA LYS A 283 48.67 -5.74 -11.48
C LYS A 283 47.74 -4.59 -11.91
N VAL A 284 47.19 -4.70 -13.12
CA VAL A 284 46.12 -3.79 -13.59
C VAL A 284 44.82 -4.23 -12.93
N SER A 285 44.39 -3.54 -11.88
CA SER A 285 43.00 -3.60 -11.43
C SER A 285 42.21 -2.55 -12.17
N ALA A 286 41.47 -2.96 -13.21
CA ALA A 286 40.42 -2.14 -13.79
C ALA A 286 39.21 -2.16 -12.83
N GLY A 287 39.04 -1.09 -12.06
CA GLY A 287 37.82 -0.86 -11.28
C GLY A 287 36.81 -0.10 -12.14
N GLU A 288 35.80 -0.78 -12.67
CA GLU A 288 34.62 -0.11 -13.23
C GLU A 288 33.73 0.37 -12.08
N THR A 289 33.90 1.61 -11.65
CA THR A 289 32.94 2.29 -10.76
C THR A 289 31.92 3.04 -11.60
N VAL A 290 30.79 2.40 -11.86
CA VAL A 290 29.63 3.03 -12.48
C VAL A 290 28.81 3.75 -11.39
N THR A 291 28.96 5.07 -11.28
CA THR A 291 28.07 5.91 -10.48
C THR A 291 26.89 6.38 -11.33
N MET A 292 25.78 5.66 -11.30
CA MET A 292 24.51 6.13 -11.88
C MET A 292 23.69 6.91 -10.85
N SER A 293 23.48 8.20 -11.11
CA SER A 293 22.57 9.06 -10.33
C SER A 293 21.19 9.13 -10.97
N LEU A 294 20.51 7.97 -11.12
CA LEU A 294 19.09 7.96 -11.51
C LEU A 294 18.24 8.08 -10.24
N LYS A 295 17.29 9.03 -10.21
CA LYS A 295 16.17 8.92 -9.26
C LYS A 295 15.46 7.60 -9.59
N PRO A 296 15.38 6.64 -8.66
CA PRO A 296 14.85 5.30 -8.93
C PRO A 296 13.36 5.30 -9.30
N TRP A 297 12.61 6.34 -8.88
CA TRP A 297 11.20 6.51 -9.19
C TRP A 297 11.00 7.51 -10.32
N LYS A 298 10.28 7.08 -11.37
CA LYS A 298 9.78 7.93 -12.44
C LYS A 298 8.30 8.24 -12.22
N PHE A 299 7.93 9.50 -12.37
CA PHE A 299 6.54 9.95 -12.29
C PHE A 299 6.02 10.43 -13.65
N GLU A 300 4.85 9.92 -14.05
CA GLU A 300 4.18 10.30 -15.30
C GLU A 300 2.72 10.67 -15.06
N GLU A 301 2.32 11.78 -15.67
CA GLU A 301 0.93 12.23 -15.73
C GLU A 301 0.41 12.11 -17.16
N SER A 302 -0.83 11.66 -17.31
CA SER A 302 -1.50 11.62 -18.61
C SER A 302 -2.99 11.86 -18.47
N VAL A 303 -3.59 12.34 -19.56
CA VAL A 303 -5.02 12.55 -19.66
C VAL A 303 -5.62 11.47 -20.55
N HIS A 304 -6.71 10.85 -20.10
CA HIS A 304 -7.52 9.96 -20.92
C HIS A 304 -9.00 10.37 -20.81
N GLY A 305 -9.51 11.02 -21.85
CA GLY A 305 -10.85 11.62 -21.83
C GLY A 305 -10.93 12.72 -20.77
N TYR A 306 -11.82 12.56 -19.78
CA TYR A 306 -11.95 13.47 -18.64
C TYR A 306 -11.22 12.98 -17.38
N SER A 307 -10.52 11.85 -17.49
CA SER A 307 -9.77 11.26 -16.40
C SER A 307 -8.31 11.69 -16.44
N ALA A 308 -7.74 11.94 -15.27
CA ALA A 308 -6.30 12.13 -15.12
C ALA A 308 -5.68 10.87 -14.52
N ASN A 309 -4.61 10.38 -15.14
CA ASN A 309 -3.86 9.21 -14.71
C ASN A 309 -2.49 9.66 -14.21
N LEU A 310 -2.14 9.22 -13.01
CA LEU A 310 -0.89 9.53 -12.31
C LEU A 310 -0.18 8.20 -12.05
N ASN A 311 1.05 8.04 -12.53
CA ASN A 311 1.79 6.79 -12.44
C ASN A 311 3.18 6.99 -11.85
N TRP A 312 3.54 6.15 -10.89
CA TRP A 312 4.88 6.04 -10.30
C TRP A 312 5.46 4.68 -10.64
N TYR A 313 6.63 4.70 -11.27
CA TYR A 313 7.36 3.52 -11.72
C TYR A 313 8.70 3.42 -11.02
N LEU A 314 8.97 2.28 -10.38
CA LEU A 314 10.30 1.98 -9.89
C LEU A 314 11.13 1.37 -11.03
N HIS A 315 12.25 2.01 -11.35
CA HIS A 315 13.24 1.49 -12.29
C HIS A 315 14.39 0.82 -11.56
N ASP A 316 14.84 -0.31 -12.08
CA ASP A 316 16.05 -0.98 -11.60
C ASP A 316 17.28 -0.16 -12.01
N SER A 317 18.16 0.11 -11.05
CA SER A 317 19.35 0.92 -11.25
C SER A 317 20.40 0.25 -12.16
N VAL A 318 20.27 -1.05 -12.41
CA VAL A 318 21.24 -1.82 -13.21
C VAL A 318 20.90 -1.82 -14.70
N ASP A 319 19.64 -2.04 -15.06
CA ASP A 319 19.20 -2.18 -16.47
C ASP A 319 18.23 -1.07 -16.91
N GLY A 320 17.80 -0.19 -16.00
CA GLY A 320 16.85 0.88 -16.27
C GLY A 320 15.42 0.40 -16.54
N ARG A 321 15.13 -0.90 -16.42
CA ARG A 321 13.81 -1.47 -16.69
C ARG A 321 12.91 -1.29 -15.47
N GLU A 322 11.60 -1.21 -15.71
CA GLU A 322 10.61 -1.16 -14.63
C GLU A 322 10.66 -2.46 -13.82
N VAL A 323 10.82 -2.35 -12.50
CA VAL A 323 10.96 -3.48 -11.57
C VAL A 323 9.74 -4.41 -11.60
N PHE A 324 8.57 -3.85 -11.85
CA PHE A 324 7.34 -4.60 -12.02
C PHE A 324 7.42 -5.62 -13.17
N SER A 325 8.00 -5.22 -14.31
CA SER A 325 8.07 -6.03 -15.53
C SER A 325 9.40 -6.76 -15.69
N SER A 326 10.42 -6.41 -14.91
CA SER A 326 11.73 -7.05 -14.94
C SER A 326 11.82 -8.22 -13.96
N ARG A 327 12.47 -9.30 -14.42
CA ARG A 327 12.83 -10.44 -13.59
C ARG A 327 14.34 -10.53 -13.53
N PRO A 328 14.97 -10.38 -12.35
CA PRO A 328 16.40 -10.63 -12.21
C PRO A 328 16.71 -12.05 -12.67
N SER A 329 17.82 -12.23 -13.40
CA SER A 329 18.25 -13.58 -13.80
C SER A 329 18.54 -14.44 -12.58
N LYS A 330 18.33 -15.76 -12.66
CA LYS A 330 18.61 -16.69 -11.55
C LYS A 330 20.06 -16.58 -11.06
N PHE A 331 21.01 -16.32 -11.98
CA PHE A 331 22.41 -16.08 -11.66
C PHE A 331 22.65 -14.76 -10.93
N ALA A 332 21.90 -13.70 -11.28
CA ALA A 332 21.94 -12.45 -10.54
C ALA A 332 21.43 -12.63 -9.11
N LEU A 333 20.34 -13.37 -8.89
CA LEU A 333 19.77 -13.62 -7.55
C LEU A 333 20.69 -14.43 -6.62
N MET A 334 21.71 -15.10 -7.16
CA MET A 334 22.74 -15.78 -6.37
C MET A 334 23.82 -14.82 -5.86
N ASN A 335 23.89 -13.61 -6.41
CA ASN A 335 24.79 -12.55 -5.96
C ASN A 335 24.06 -11.61 -4.98
N PRO A 336 24.53 -11.48 -3.73
CA PRO A 336 23.92 -10.57 -2.76
C PRO A 336 23.81 -9.11 -3.23
N LYS A 337 24.70 -8.66 -4.14
CA LYS A 337 24.61 -7.31 -4.73
C LYS A 337 23.32 -7.09 -5.53
N ALA A 338 22.69 -8.15 -6.02
CA ALA A 338 21.44 -8.09 -6.77
C ALA A 338 20.19 -8.09 -5.88
N TRP A 339 20.34 -8.23 -4.55
CA TRP A 339 19.22 -8.27 -3.60
C TRP A 339 18.67 -6.88 -3.31
N PHE A 340 17.39 -6.83 -2.92
CA PHE A 340 16.67 -5.58 -2.70
C PHE A 340 17.42 -4.59 -1.79
N LYS A 341 17.89 -5.05 -0.61
CA LYS A 341 18.63 -4.19 0.32
C LYS A 341 19.89 -3.62 -0.30
N HIS A 342 20.62 -4.38 -1.11
CA HIS A 342 21.88 -3.91 -1.68
C HIS A 342 21.68 -2.94 -2.85
N ARG A 343 20.56 -3.06 -3.59
CA ARG A 343 20.23 -2.14 -4.69
C ARG A 343 19.68 -0.78 -4.23
N TYR A 344 18.91 -0.76 -3.14
CA TYR A 344 18.12 0.41 -2.75
C TYR A 344 18.49 1.04 -1.39
N SER A 345 19.63 0.67 -0.80
CA SER A 345 20.10 1.21 0.49
C SER A 345 21.02 2.45 0.39
N SER A 346 21.12 3.09 -0.77
CA SER A 346 21.99 4.25 -1.01
C SER A 346 21.55 5.51 -0.24
N ALA A 347 22.37 6.56 -0.25
CA ALA A 347 22.08 7.83 0.43
C ALA A 347 20.81 8.53 -0.08
N TYR A 348 20.40 8.26 -1.33
CA TYR A 348 19.20 8.80 -1.98
C TYR A 348 18.02 7.80 -1.89
N ARG A 349 17.70 7.35 -0.67
CA ARG A 349 16.83 6.18 -0.45
C ARG A 349 15.46 6.34 -1.14
N PRO A 350 15.09 5.45 -2.09
CA PRO A 350 13.72 5.38 -2.61
C PRO A 350 12.71 4.92 -1.56
N PHE A 351 13.18 4.29 -0.49
CA PHE A 351 12.35 3.65 0.52
C PHE A 351 12.65 4.18 1.91
N THR A 352 11.61 4.22 2.74
CA THR A 352 11.73 4.48 4.17
C THR A 352 12.58 3.41 4.84
N ARG A 353 13.04 3.66 6.08
CA ARG A 353 13.75 2.63 6.88
C ARG A 353 12.94 1.34 7.05
N GLN A 354 11.61 1.46 6.96
CA GLN A 354 10.67 0.35 7.05
C GLN A 354 10.35 -0.28 5.68
N GLY A 355 11.01 0.12 4.60
CA GLY A 355 10.83 -0.47 3.26
C GLY A 355 9.54 -0.05 2.54
N GLY A 356 8.84 0.97 3.05
CA GLY A 356 7.74 1.62 2.34
C GLY A 356 8.22 2.80 1.50
N VAL A 357 7.29 3.49 0.85
CA VAL A 357 7.57 4.68 0.02
C VAL A 357 6.72 5.86 0.48
N VAL A 358 7.28 7.05 0.32
CA VAL A 358 6.59 8.33 0.54
C VAL A 358 6.89 9.22 -0.66
N PHE A 359 5.85 9.62 -1.38
CA PHE A 359 5.92 10.66 -2.41
C PHE A 359 5.27 11.91 -1.86
N ALA A 360 6.03 12.98 -1.72
CA ALA A 360 5.55 14.27 -1.26
C ALA A 360 5.38 15.24 -2.44
N GLY A 361 4.48 16.21 -2.27
CA GLY A 361 4.08 17.16 -3.32
C GLY A 361 5.21 18.07 -3.82
N ASP A 362 6.28 18.24 -3.07
CA ASP A 362 7.47 19.01 -3.48
C ASP A 362 8.35 18.26 -4.50
N GLU A 363 8.33 16.93 -4.48
CA GLU A 363 9.11 16.10 -5.40
C GLU A 363 8.32 15.59 -6.62
N TYR A 364 7.00 15.47 -6.49
CA TYR A 364 6.12 14.83 -7.48
C TYR A 364 4.75 15.50 -7.66
N GLY A 365 4.51 16.67 -7.05
CA GLY A 365 3.17 17.27 -6.93
C GLY A 365 2.88 18.35 -7.95
N GLU A 366 2.69 17.96 -9.20
CA GLU A 366 2.07 18.85 -10.17
C GLU A 366 0.53 18.83 -10.07
N SER A 367 -0.09 19.86 -10.62
CA SER A 367 -1.53 20.12 -10.48
C SER A 367 -2.29 19.60 -11.70
N VAL A 368 -3.31 18.79 -11.46
CA VAL A 368 -4.32 18.47 -12.46
C VAL A 368 -5.43 19.52 -12.39
N VAL A 369 -5.83 20.07 -13.53
CA VAL A 369 -6.87 21.09 -13.60
C VAL A 369 -8.01 20.63 -14.51
N TRP A 370 -9.22 20.57 -13.95
CA TRP A 370 -10.46 20.40 -14.70
C TRP A 370 -11.17 21.74 -14.85
N LYS A 371 -11.53 22.09 -16.09
CA LYS A 371 -12.43 23.20 -16.38
C LYS A 371 -13.86 22.69 -16.37
N VAL A 372 -14.67 23.18 -15.45
CA VAL A 372 -16.07 22.79 -15.29
C VAL A 372 -16.97 23.96 -15.68
N GLY A 373 -18.06 23.70 -16.39
CA GLY A 373 -19.02 24.74 -16.79
C GLY A 373 -19.73 25.37 -15.58
N LYS A 374 -20.10 26.65 -15.69
CA LYS A 374 -20.79 27.39 -14.61
C LYS A 374 -22.12 26.79 -14.16
N ALA A 375 -22.76 25.96 -14.98
CA ALA A 375 -23.99 25.26 -14.59
C ALA A 375 -23.80 24.32 -13.38
N ALA A 376 -22.55 23.99 -13.03
CA ALA A 376 -22.22 23.17 -11.88
C ALA A 376 -22.10 23.94 -10.55
N VAL A 377 -22.15 25.28 -10.55
CA VAL A 377 -22.16 26.09 -9.30
C VAL A 377 -23.35 25.68 -8.42
N GLY A 378 -23.10 25.55 -7.12
CA GLY A 378 -24.10 25.16 -6.12
C GLY A 378 -24.46 23.68 -6.14
N ARG A 379 -23.80 22.86 -6.97
CA ARG A 379 -24.03 21.42 -7.05
C ARG A 379 -22.89 20.66 -6.37
N THR A 380 -23.24 19.48 -5.85
CA THR A 380 -22.26 18.49 -5.42
C THR A 380 -21.88 17.63 -6.62
N MET A 381 -20.61 17.59 -6.94
CA MET A 381 -20.04 16.74 -7.98
C MET A 381 -19.34 15.55 -7.34
N GLU A 382 -19.59 14.35 -7.85
CA GLU A 382 -18.88 13.16 -7.38
C GLU A 382 -17.62 12.92 -8.22
N TRP A 383 -16.58 12.46 -7.52
CA TRP A 383 -15.26 12.19 -8.05
C TRP A 383 -14.88 10.77 -7.70
N GLU A 384 -14.56 10.00 -8.71
CA GLU A 384 -14.05 8.64 -8.57
C GLU A 384 -12.53 8.67 -8.51
N ILE A 385 -11.99 8.07 -7.46
CA ILE A 385 -10.56 7.76 -7.30
C ILE A 385 -10.41 6.26 -7.45
N ARG A 386 -9.79 5.83 -8.55
CA ARG A 386 -9.34 4.44 -8.74
C ARG A 386 -7.84 4.37 -8.55
N GLY A 387 -7.37 3.28 -7.96
CA GLY A 387 -5.94 3.11 -7.79
C GLY A 387 -5.52 1.65 -7.83
N TRP A 388 -4.30 1.45 -8.29
CA TRP A 388 -3.62 0.17 -8.37
C TRP A 388 -2.25 0.28 -7.72
N ILE A 389 -1.93 -0.68 -6.86
CA ILE A 389 -0.63 -0.75 -6.19
C ILE A 389 -0.05 -2.13 -6.44
N TRP A 390 1.20 -2.14 -6.91
CA TRP A 390 1.97 -3.36 -7.13
C TRP A 390 3.06 -3.49 -6.08
N LEU A 391 3.13 -4.68 -5.51
CA LEU A 391 4.16 -5.06 -4.56
C LEU A 391 4.98 -6.19 -5.16
N THR A 392 6.29 -5.97 -5.26
CA THR A 392 7.23 -6.97 -5.78
C THR A 392 8.08 -7.50 -4.65
N TYR A 393 8.32 -8.81 -4.65
CA TYR A 393 9.29 -9.46 -3.80
C TYR A 393 10.50 -9.88 -4.63
N TRP A 394 11.65 -9.37 -4.23
CA TRP A 394 12.97 -9.90 -4.59
C TRP A 394 13.68 -10.33 -3.31
N PRO A 395 14.52 -11.38 -3.38
CA PRO A 395 15.29 -11.86 -2.24
C PRO A 395 16.05 -10.73 -1.53
N ASN A 396 16.02 -10.72 -0.20
CA ASN A 396 16.68 -9.69 0.60
C ASN A 396 17.92 -10.20 1.34
N LYS A 397 17.76 -11.21 2.20
CA LYS A 397 18.85 -11.89 2.93
C LYS A 397 18.84 -13.39 2.67
N TYR A 398 17.67 -13.92 2.36
CA TYR A 398 17.47 -15.34 2.15
C TYR A 398 17.81 -15.74 0.72
N ARG A 399 18.64 -16.77 0.58
CA ARG A 399 19.10 -17.25 -0.72
C ARG A 399 17.97 -18.04 -1.39
N THR A 400 17.23 -17.36 -2.25
CA THR A 400 16.17 -17.97 -3.07
C THR A 400 16.15 -17.37 -4.47
N CYS A 401 15.66 -18.14 -5.44
CA CYS A 401 15.36 -17.64 -6.79
C CYS A 401 13.90 -17.20 -6.92
N HIS A 402 13.13 -17.24 -5.82
CA HIS A 402 11.73 -16.87 -5.81
C HIS A 402 11.58 -15.36 -6.02
N THR A 403 10.73 -15.00 -6.97
CA THR A 403 10.27 -13.64 -7.21
C THR A 403 8.76 -13.67 -7.42
N GLU A 404 8.09 -12.67 -6.90
CA GLU A 404 6.64 -12.56 -6.95
C GLU A 404 6.23 -11.10 -7.08
N THR A 405 5.20 -10.84 -7.87
CA THR A 405 4.55 -9.54 -7.96
C THR A 405 3.06 -9.71 -7.72
N ARG A 406 2.52 -8.92 -6.78
CA ARG A 406 1.10 -8.89 -6.43
C ARG A 406 0.51 -7.51 -6.72
N ARG A 407 -0.77 -7.48 -7.08
CA ARG A 407 -1.54 -6.25 -7.33
C ARG A 407 -2.80 -6.19 -6.47
N LEU A 408 -3.12 -5.00 -5.98
CA LEU A 408 -4.46 -4.65 -5.50
C LEU A 408 -5.06 -3.54 -6.37
N GLU A 409 -6.38 -3.44 -6.32
CA GLU A 409 -7.15 -2.37 -6.94
C GLU A 409 -8.16 -1.84 -5.91
N PHE A 410 -8.22 -0.52 -5.73
CA PHE A 410 -9.26 0.16 -4.93
C PHE A 410 -10.03 1.15 -5.78
N ARG A 411 -11.25 1.47 -5.33
CA ARG A 411 -12.13 2.45 -5.93
C ARG A 411 -12.93 3.15 -4.84
N GLU A 412 -12.80 4.46 -4.76
CA GLU A 412 -13.51 5.30 -3.81
C GLU A 412 -14.22 6.45 -4.52
N ILE A 413 -15.35 6.89 -3.96
CA ILE A 413 -16.12 8.02 -4.47
C ILE A 413 -16.08 9.14 -3.42
N LEU A 414 -15.72 10.33 -3.87
CA LEU A 414 -15.68 11.56 -3.07
C LEU A 414 -16.68 12.57 -3.59
N ASN A 415 -17.22 13.36 -2.69
CA ASN A 415 -18.14 14.43 -3.01
C ASN A 415 -17.44 15.77 -2.85
N LEU A 416 -17.53 16.58 -3.89
CA LEU A 416 -17.02 17.95 -3.94
C LEU A 416 -18.20 18.90 -4.12
N MET A 417 -18.42 19.79 -3.14
CA MET A 417 -19.35 20.90 -3.33
C MET A 417 -18.67 21.99 -4.15
N ILE A 418 -19.26 22.35 -5.29
CA ILE A 418 -18.78 23.44 -6.12
C ILE A 418 -19.50 24.70 -5.62
N SER A 419 -18.85 25.44 -4.73
CA SER A 419 -19.35 26.68 -4.13
C SER A 419 -18.99 27.91 -4.95
#